data_AF-A0A7X6ZSJ1-F1
#
_entry.id   AF-A0A7X6ZSJ1-F1
#
_cell.length_a   1.000
_cell.length_b   1.000
_cell.length_c   1.000
_cell.angle_alpha   90.00
_cell.angle_beta   90.00
_cell.angle_gamma   90.00
#
_symmetry.space_group_name_H-M   'P 1'
#
loop_
_entity.id
_entity.type
_entity.pdbx_description
1 polymer ?
#
loop_
_entity_poly.entity_id
_entity_poly.type
_entity_poly.pdbx_seq_one_letter_code
_entity_poly.pdbx_strand_id
1 'polypeptide(L)' 'MKVIDEKGRLFGKVNVFDLIILLALLIGIGAVGYKVISNRMKPLAPTTTYIVTVESLAMPAS' A
#
# COMPACT_ATOMS: atom_id res chain seq x y z
N MET A 1 -18.19 -31.42 -10.69
CA MET A 1 -17.87 -31.60 -9.25
C MET A 1 -18.36 -30.38 -8.50
N LYS A 2 -19.22 -30.54 -7.47
CA LYS A 2 -19.63 -29.40 -6.63
C LYS A 2 -18.41 -28.92 -5.84
N VAL A 3 -18.02 -27.66 -6.00
CA VAL A 3 -16.91 -27.02 -5.28
C VAL A 3 -17.24 -26.89 -3.78
N ILE A 4 -18.53 -26.84 -3.46
CA ILE A 4 -19.07 -26.62 -2.11
C ILE A 4 -20.05 -27.76 -1.79
N ASP A 5 -19.76 -28.46 -0.70
CA ASP A 5 -20.62 -29.51 -0.14
C ASP A 5 -21.83 -28.90 0.60
N GLU A 6 -22.95 -29.62 0.75
CA GLU A 6 -24.19 -29.11 1.39
C GLU A 6 -23.98 -28.64 2.84
N LYS A 7 -22.91 -29.09 3.48
CA LYS A 7 -22.50 -28.64 4.82
C LYS A 7 -21.61 -27.39 4.81
N GLY A 8 -21.45 -26.72 3.66
CA GLY A 8 -20.60 -25.53 3.53
C GLY A 8 -19.10 -25.84 3.60
N ARG A 9 -18.68 -27.03 3.19
CA ARG A 9 -17.26 -27.43 3.14
C ARG A 9 -16.73 -27.25 1.72
N LEU A 10 -15.62 -26.52 1.55
CA LEU A 10 -14.90 -26.42 0.28
C LEU A 10 -14.25 -27.79 -0.01
N PHE A 11 -14.64 -28.41 -1.12
CA PHE A 11 -14.17 -29.72 -1.56
C PHE A 11 -14.32 -30.85 -0.53
N GLY A 12 -15.29 -30.75 0.40
CA GLY A 12 -15.53 -31.74 1.46
C GLY A 12 -14.41 -31.89 2.51
N LYS A 13 -13.28 -31.20 2.32
CA LYS A 13 -12.05 -31.39 3.11
C LYS A 13 -11.72 -30.19 3.99
N VAL A 14 -12.02 -28.97 3.53
CA VAL A 14 -11.70 -27.73 4.25
C VAL A 14 -12.98 -26.98 4.61
N ASN A 15 -13.03 -26.43 5.82
CA ASN A 15 -14.19 -25.68 6.30
C ASN A 15 -14.15 -24.24 5.76
N VAL A 16 -15.29 -23.70 5.28
CA VAL A 16 -15.35 -22.30 4.79
C VAL A 16 -14.97 -21.31 5.89
N PHE A 17 -15.33 -21.61 7.14
CA PHE A 17 -15.02 -20.75 8.28
C PHE A 17 -13.51 -20.60 8.52
N ASP A 18 -12.75 -21.67 8.30
CA ASP A 18 -11.29 -21.65 8.41
C ASP A 18 -10.65 -20.73 7.35
N LEU A 19 -11.19 -20.76 6.13
CA LEU A 19 -10.77 -19.87 5.04
C LEU A 19 -11.05 -18.39 5.37
N ILE A 20 -12.21 -18.09 5.97
CA ILE A 20 -12.58 -16.73 6.38
C ILE A 20 -11.68 -16.24 7.52
N ILE A 21 -11.39 -17.10 8.51
CA ILE A 21 -10.48 -16.76 9.61
C ILE A 21 -9.08 -16.47 9.07
N LEU A 22 -8.58 -17.31 8.16
CA LEU A 22 -7.28 -17.12 7.53
C LEU A 22 -7.22 -15.79 6.76
N LEU A 23 -8.28 -15.46 6.03
CA LEU A 23 -8.39 -14.19 5.31
C LEU A 23 -8.44 -12.99 6.26
N ALA A 24 -9.23 -13.08 7.33
CA ALA A 24 -9.30 -12.04 8.35
C ALA A 24 -7.94 -11.81 9.04
N LEU A 25 -7.20 -12.89 9.29
CA LEU A 25 -5.84 -12.82 9.85
C LEU A 25 -4.87 -12.12 8.89
N LEU A 26 -4.89 -12.47 7.61
CA LEU A 26 -4.10 -11.82 6.56
C LEU A 26 -4.38 -10.32 6.47
N ILE A 27 -5.66 -9.93 6.49
CA ILE A 27 -6.08 -8.53 6.49
C ILE A 27 -5.61 -7.82 7.77
N GLY A 28 -5.76 -8.45 8.93
CA GLY A 28 -5.33 -7.90 10.21
C GLY A 28 -3.82 -7.61 10.25
N ILE A 29 -3.00 -8.60 9.87
CA ILE A 29 -1.54 -8.45 9.80
C ILE A 29 -1.15 -7.41 8.73
N GLY A 30 -1.80 -7.44 7.57
CA GLY A 30 -1.57 -6.49 6.48
C GLY A 30 -1.89 -5.04 6.88
N ALA A 31 -3.02 -4.82 7.56
CA ALA A 31 -3.43 -3.49 8.03
C ALA A 31 -2.47 -2.94 9.09
N VAL A 32 -2.05 -3.78 10.05
CA VAL A 32 -1.07 -3.39 11.07
C VAL A 32 0.29 -3.11 10.44
N GLY A 33 0.77 -3.99 9.55
CA GLY A 33 2.02 -3.81 8.83
C GLY A 33 2.02 -2.55 7.97
N TYR A 34 0.96 -2.32 7.21
CA TYR A 34 0.80 -1.12 6.37
C TYR A 34 0.79 0.16 7.22
N LYS A 35 0.05 0.18 8.34
CA LYS A 35 -0.01 1.35 9.24
C LYS A 35 1.36 1.67 9.86
N VAL A 36 2.15 0.65 10.20
CA VAL A 36 3.50 0.85 10.73
C VAL A 36 4.43 1.37 9.64
N ILE A 37 4.41 0.77 8.45
CA ILE A 37 5.26 1.16 7.32
C ILE A 37 4.91 2.57 6.82
N SER A 38 3.62 2.89 6.69
CA SER A 38 3.15 4.21 6.24
C SER A 38 3.58 5.32 7.19
N ASN A 39 3.60 5.07 8.51
CA ASN A 39 4.09 6.04 9.49
C ASN A 39 5.62 6.22 9.45
N ARG A 40 6.36 5.23 8.94
CA ARG A 40 7.82 5.30 8.77
C ARG A 40 8.23 5.90 7.44
N MET A 41 7.37 5.80 6.42
CA MET A 41 7.56 6.46 5.15
C MET A 41 7.37 7.96 5.32
N LYS A 42 8.47 8.68 5.53
CA LYS A 42 8.47 10.13 5.39
C LYS A 42 8.06 10.43 3.95
N PRO A 43 7.00 11.24 3.72
CA PRO A 43 6.71 11.70 2.37
C PRO A 43 7.99 12.34 1.81
N LEU A 44 8.36 12.01 0.57
CA LEU A 44 9.43 12.71 -0.14
C LEU A 44 9.13 14.20 0.01
N ALA A 45 10.01 14.92 0.70
CA ALA A 45 9.81 16.34 0.97
C ALA A 45 9.51 17.03 -0.37
N PRO A 46 8.51 17.92 -0.43
CA PRO A 46 8.15 18.58 -1.67
C PRO A 46 9.40 19.30 -2.19
N THR A 47 9.86 18.88 -3.38
CA THR A 47 10.95 19.53 -4.12
C THR A 47 10.56 20.98 -4.31
N THR A 48 11.06 21.85 -3.45
CA THR A 48 10.78 23.28 -3.52
C THR A 48 11.74 23.84 -4.56
N THR A 49 11.22 24.03 -5.77
CA THR A 49 11.95 24.70 -6.85
C THR A 49 12.07 26.17 -6.51
N TYR A 50 13.27 26.60 -6.09
CA TYR A 50 13.58 28.01 -5.91
C TYR A 50 14.08 28.57 -7.25
N ILE A 51 13.34 29.52 -7.80
CA ILE A 51 13.80 30.37 -8.90
C ILE A 51 14.64 31.48 -8.28
N VAL A 52 15.95 31.43 -8.48
CA VAL A 52 16.87 32.47 -8.00
C VAL A 52 17.18 33.40 -9.17
N THR A 53 16.74 34.65 -9.08
CA THR A 53 17.18 35.69 -9.99
C THR A 53 18.52 36.20 -9.51
N VAL A 54 19.59 35.87 -10.24
CA VAL A 54 20.91 36.43 -10.01
C VAL A 54 21.06 37.70 -10.85
N GLU A 55 21.46 38.79 -10.21
CA GLU A 55 21.81 40.02 -10.92
C GLU A 55 23.15 39.79 -11.62
N SER A 56 23.10 39.57 -12.93
CA SER A 56 24.28 39.46 -13.78
C SER A 56 24.76 40.86 -14.18
N LEU A 57 25.96 41.24 -13.74
CA LEU A 57 26.67 42.39 -14.30
C LEU A 57 27.31 41.94 -15.62
N ALA A 58 26.76 42.46 -16.73
CA ALA A 58 27.16 42.25 -18.13
C ALA A 58 26.41 41.12 -18.88
N MET A 59 25.21 41.45 -19.38
CA MET A 59 24.71 40.86 -20.62
C MET A 59 25.18 41.73 -21.79
N PRO A 60 26.07 41.24 -22.68
CA PRO A 60 26.36 41.94 -23.93
C PRO A 60 25.10 41.92 -24.81
N ALA A 61 24.61 43.11 -25.16
CA ALA A 61 23.54 43.27 -26.13
C ALA A 61 24.01 42.73 -27.49
N SER A 62 23.16 41.90 -28.10
CA SER A 62 23.28 41.32 -29.44
C SER A 62 23.44 42.36 -30.53
#